data_AF-A0A3B8JVE1-F1
#
_entry.id   AF-A0A3B8JVE1-F1
#
_cell.length_a   1.000
_cell.length_b   1.000
_cell.length_c   1.000
_cell.angle_alpha   90.00
_cell.angle_beta   90.00
_cell.angle_gamma   90.00
#
_symmetry.space_group_name_H-M   'P 1'
#
loop_
_entity.id
_entity.type
_entity.pdbx_description
1 polymer ?
#
loop_
_entity_poly.entity_id
_entity_poly.type
_entity_poly.pdbx_seq_one_letter_code
_entity_poly.pdbx_strand_id
1 'polypeptide(L)'
;MTNEEFRLEVQNLIRQILGAKTQDFSHLAKVAHLSLAEDFTGVDLSSEDLSGDNLNGADLSLANLNGADLSGADLSSANLSGA
;
A
#
# COMPACT_ATOMS: atom_id res chain seq x y z
N MET A 1 3.21 -0.59 24.75
CA MET A 1 2.94 -1.28 23.47
C MET A 1 4.12 -2.18 23.19
N THR A 2 3.90 -3.48 23.01
CA THR A 2 4.92 -4.42 22.56
C THR A 2 5.16 -4.29 21.06
N ASN A 3 6.27 -4.84 20.55
CA ASN A 3 6.54 -4.85 19.10
C ASN A 3 5.45 -5.59 18.30
N GLU A 4 4.78 -6.57 18.92
CA GLU A 4 3.69 -7.33 18.30
C GLU A 4 2.40 -6.50 18.23
N GLU A 5 2.06 -5.80 19.32
CA GLU A 5 0.91 -4.89 19.37
C GLU A 5 1.03 -3.78 18.32
N PHE A 6 2.22 -3.17 18.17
CA PHE A 6 2.47 -2.16 17.16
C PHE A 6 2.31 -2.70 15.73
N ARG A 7 2.87 -3.89 15.44
CA ARG A 7 2.70 -4.52 14.13
C ARG A 7 1.24 -4.81 13.80
N LEU A 8 0.45 -5.24 14.78
CA LEU A 8 -0.98 -5.49 14.59
C LEU A 8 -1.76 -4.19 14.35
N GLU A 9 -1.40 -3.10 15.02
CA GLU A 9 -1.98 -1.78 14.78
C GLU A 9 -1.73 -1.31 13.35
N VAL A 10 -0.47 -1.40 12.87
CA VAL A 10 -0.10 -1.06 11.49
C VAL A 10 -0.89 -1.90 10.48
N GLN A 11 -0.96 -3.22 10.68
CA GLN A 11 -1.75 -4.10 9.80
C GLN A 11 -3.24 -3.77 9.79
N ASN A 12 -3.80 -3.35 10.93
CA ASN A 12 -5.20 -2.96 11.01
C ASN A 12 -5.45 -1.64 10.28
N LEU A 13 -4.54 -0.66 10.38
CA LEU A 13 -4.60 0.58 9.63
C LEU A 13 -4.55 0.31 8.12
N ILE A 14 -3.62 -0.51 7.65
CA ILE A 14 -3.53 -0.90 6.24
C ILE A 14 -4.86 -1.49 5.75
N ARG A 15 -5.47 -2.42 6.49
CA ARG A 15 -6.78 -3.00 6.11
C ARG A 15 -7.90 -1.95 6.04
N GLN A 16 -7.91 -0.96 6.93
CA GLN A 16 -8.91 0.10 6.89
C GLN A 16 -8.75 1.01 5.67
N ILE A 17 -7.51 1.25 5.24
CA ILE A 17 -7.18 2.04 4.05
C ILE A 17 -7.67 1.32 2.79
N LEU A 18 -7.40 0.02 2.66
CA LEU A 18 -7.83 -0.77 1.50
C LEU A 18 -9.36 -0.84 1.40
N GLY A 19 -10.05 -0.96 2.53
CA GLY A 19 -11.51 -0.92 2.55
C GLY A 19 -12.14 0.44 2.21
N ALA A 20 -11.36 1.52 2.17
CA ALA A 20 -11.88 2.89 2.06
C ALA A 20 -12.33 3.29 0.64
N LYS A 21 -12.03 2.49 -0.41
CA LYS A 21 -12.31 2.80 -1.82
C LYS A 21 -11.91 4.24 -2.19
N THR A 22 -10.62 4.52 -2.16
CA THR A 22 -10.04 5.83 -2.43
C THR A 22 -9.30 5.83 -3.77
N GLN A 23 -9.28 6.98 -4.47
CA GLN A 23 -8.43 7.22 -5.66
C GLN A 23 -7.11 7.92 -5.29
N ASP A 24 -6.82 8.03 -4.00
CA ASP A 24 -5.58 8.62 -3.48
C ASP A 24 -5.12 7.80 -2.27
N PHE A 25 -4.82 6.52 -2.53
CA PHE A 25 -4.23 5.60 -1.55
C PHE A 25 -2.96 6.20 -0.96
N SER A 26 -2.14 6.83 -1.80
CA SER A 26 -0.86 7.40 -1.39
C SER A 26 -1.02 8.51 -0.33
N HIS A 27 -2.06 9.33 -0.45
CA HIS A 27 -2.39 10.36 0.53
C HIS A 27 -2.99 9.75 1.80
N LEU A 28 -3.87 8.76 1.67
CA LEU A 28 -4.49 8.12 2.82
C LEU A 28 -3.45 7.39 3.69
N ALA A 29 -2.48 6.69 3.07
CA ALA A 29 -1.33 6.11 3.75
C ALA A 29 -0.55 7.15 4.55
N LYS A 30 -0.28 8.32 3.96
CA LYS A 30 0.42 9.43 4.64
C LYS A 30 -0.38 9.97 5.84
N VAL A 31 -1.69 10.15 5.70
CA VAL A 31 -2.57 10.60 6.79
C VAL A 31 -2.64 9.57 7.92
N ALA A 32 -2.57 8.28 7.59
CA ALA A 32 -2.48 7.19 8.55
C ALA A 32 -1.07 7.00 9.15
N HIS A 33 -0.13 7.89 8.83
CA HIS A 33 1.26 7.83 9.25
C HIS A 33 2.00 6.55 8.82
N LEU A 34 1.61 5.98 7.67
CA LEU A 34 2.29 4.86 7.03
C LEU A 34 3.30 5.34 5.99
N SER A 35 4.38 4.58 5.85
CA SER A 35 5.41 4.76 4.85
C SER A 35 5.20 3.82 3.68
N LEU A 36 4.99 4.38 2.48
CA LEU A 36 4.94 3.59 1.23
C LEU A 36 6.23 2.80 0.98
N ALA A 37 7.36 3.23 1.54
CA ALA A 37 8.66 2.58 1.36
C ALA A 37 8.95 1.48 2.39
N GLU A 38 8.11 1.29 3.42
CA GLU A 38 8.40 0.35 4.52
C GLU A 38 7.20 -0.53 4.91
N ASP A 39 5.98 0.01 4.87
CA ASP A 39 4.82 -0.66 5.49
C ASP A 39 4.02 -1.56 4.52
N PHE A 40 4.34 -1.51 3.22
CA PHE A 40 3.53 -2.18 2.18
C PHE A 40 4.19 -3.41 1.55
N THR A 41 5.35 -3.83 2.04
CA THR A 41 5.98 -5.11 1.67
C THR A 41 5.05 -6.27 2.03
N GLY A 42 4.74 -7.13 1.05
CA GLY A 42 3.92 -8.33 1.27
C GLY A 42 2.43 -8.08 1.50
N VAL A 43 1.94 -6.84 1.30
CA VAL A 43 0.52 -6.51 1.50
C VAL A 43 -0.34 -7.11 0.40
N ASP A 44 -1.54 -7.55 0.76
CA ASP A 44 -2.55 -7.94 -0.22
C ASP A 44 -3.26 -6.70 -0.77
N LEU A 45 -2.95 -6.35 -2.02
CA LEU A 45 -3.53 -5.25 -2.77
C LEU A 45 -4.40 -5.78 -3.92
N SER A 46 -4.82 -7.04 -3.87
CA SER A 46 -5.53 -7.66 -4.98
C SER A 46 -6.89 -7.01 -5.22
N SER A 47 -7.19 -6.77 -6.48
CA SER A 47 -8.44 -6.10 -6.93
C SER A 47 -8.65 -4.68 -6.42
N GLU A 48 -7.63 -4.03 -5.86
CA GLU A 48 -7.71 -2.64 -5.41
C GLU A 48 -7.64 -1.66 -6.57
N ASP A 49 -8.36 -0.55 -6.46
CA ASP A 49 -8.24 0.58 -7.37
C ASP A 49 -7.09 1.48 -6.91
N LEU A 50 -5.96 1.39 -7.59
CA LEU A 50 -4.76 2.22 -7.39
C LEU A 50 -4.57 3.14 -8.61
N SER A 51 -5.64 3.40 -9.38
CA SER A 51 -5.53 4.16 -10.61
C SER A 51 -5.22 5.62 -10.32
N GLY A 52 -4.22 6.16 -11.02
CA GLY A 52 -3.74 7.53 -10.83
C GLY A 52 -2.93 7.79 -9.55
N ASP A 53 -2.72 6.79 -8.69
CA ASP A 53 -2.00 6.96 -7.44
C ASP A 53 -0.51 7.29 -7.63
N ASN A 54 0.05 8.10 -6.73
CA ASN A 54 1.49 8.32 -6.68
C ASN A 54 2.15 7.29 -5.77
N LEU A 55 2.67 6.22 -6.37
CA LEU A 55 3.40 5.13 -5.74
C LEU A 55 4.91 5.23 -5.98
N ASN A 56 5.41 6.43 -6.28
CA ASN A 56 6.82 6.65 -6.58
C ASN A 56 7.69 6.30 -5.37
N GLY A 57 8.64 5.40 -5.57
CA GLY A 57 9.54 4.91 -4.51
C GLY A 57 8.89 3.99 -3.49
N ALA A 58 7.66 3.52 -3.71
CA ALA A 58 7.01 2.55 -2.82
C ALA A 58 7.76 1.21 -2.81
N ASP A 59 7.85 0.56 -1.64
CA ASP A 59 8.25 -0.83 -1.54
C ASP A 59 7.01 -1.72 -1.50
N LEU A 60 6.68 -2.25 -2.67
CA LEU A 60 5.59 -3.20 -2.90
C LEU A 60 6.13 -4.61 -3.13
N SER A 61 7.38 -4.89 -2.72
CA SER A 61 7.93 -6.22 -2.89
C SER A 61 7.08 -7.26 -2.17
N LEU A 62 6.88 -8.40 -2.82
CA LEU A 62 6.03 -9.51 -2.35
C LEU A 62 4.54 -9.16 -2.19
N ALA A 63 4.09 -7.95 -2.55
CA ALA A 63 2.68 -7.58 -2.46
C ALA A 63 1.83 -8.38 -3.45
N ASN A 64 0.61 -8.76 -3.10
CA ASN A 64 -0.29 -9.40 -4.06
C ASN A 64 -1.02 -8.32 -4.87
N LEU A 65 -0.62 -8.10 -6.12
CA LEU A 65 -1.26 -7.12 -7.03
C LEU A 65 -2.27 -7.74 -8.00
N ASN A 66 -2.67 -9.00 -7.80
CA ASN A 66 -3.57 -9.69 -8.73
C ASN A 66 -4.89 -8.93 -8.92
N GLY A 67 -5.14 -8.46 -10.13
CA GLY A 67 -6.36 -7.74 -10.49
C GLY A 67 -6.43 -6.29 -10.01
N ALA A 68 -5.37 -5.75 -9.40
CA ALA A 68 -5.31 -4.33 -9.04
C ALA A 68 -5.35 -3.44 -10.29
N ASP A 69 -6.10 -2.34 -10.24
CA ASP A 69 -6.08 -1.33 -11.29
C ASP A 69 -4.95 -0.33 -11.02
N LEU A 70 -3.86 -0.42 -11.79
CA LEU A 70 -2.71 0.50 -11.72
C LEU A 70 -2.75 1.55 -12.86
N SER A 71 -3.89 1.72 -13.52
CA SER A 71 -4.00 2.61 -14.69
C SER A 71 -3.61 4.04 -14.33
N GLY A 72 -2.54 4.54 -14.94
CA GLY A 72 -2.06 5.91 -14.71
C GLY A 72 -1.35 6.14 -13.37
N ALA A 73 -1.10 5.10 -12.57
CA ALA A 73 -0.31 5.22 -11.34
C ALA A 73 1.16 5.59 -11.67
N ASP A 74 1.75 6.46 -10.85
CA ASP A 74 3.20 6.72 -10.91
C ASP A 74 3.94 5.67 -10.08
N LEU A 75 4.51 4.67 -10.75
CA LEU A 75 5.34 3.62 -10.15
C LEU A 75 6.85 3.90 -10.32
N SER A 76 7.24 5.15 -10.62
CA SER A 76 8.66 5.49 -10.77
C SER A 76 9.44 5.08 -9.52
N SER A 77 10.54 4.36 -9.68
CA SER A 77 11.36 3.86 -8.55
C SER A 77 10.67 2.88 -7.58
N ALA A 78 9.45 2.42 -7.84
CA ALA A 78 8.79 1.45 -6.98
C ALA A 78 9.51 0.08 -7.04
N ASN A 79 9.64 -0.59 -5.89
CA ASN A 79 10.11 -1.96 -5.82
C ASN A 79 8.94 -2.93 -5.95
N LEU A 80 8.84 -3.62 -7.09
CA LEU A 80 7.80 -4.61 -7.39
C LEU A 80 8.34 -6.05 -7.36
N SER A 81 9.49 -6.28 -6.72
CA SER A 81 10.13 -7.59 -6.70
C SER A 81 9.20 -8.63 -6.06
N GLY A 82 8.75 -9.61 -6.87
CA GLY A 82 7.86 -10.68 -6.42
C GLY A 82 6.41 -10.27 -6.17
N ALA A 83 6.00 -9.09 -6.68
CA ALA A 83 4.62 -8.63 -6.64
C ALA A 83 3.74 -9.26 -7.76
#